data_AF-A0A2R6ABH1-F1
#
_entry.id   AF-A0A2R6ABH1-F1
#
_cell.length_a   1.000
_cell.length_b   1.000
_cell.length_c   1.000
_cell.angle_alpha   90.00
_cell.angle_beta   90.00
_cell.angle_gamma   90.00
#
_symmetry.space_group_name_H-M   'P 1'
#
loop_
_entity.id
_entity.type
_entity.pdbx_description
1 polymer ?
#
loop_
_entity_poly.entity_id
_entity_poly.type
_entity_poly.pdbx_seq_one_letter_code
_entity_poly.pdbx_strand_id
1 'polypeptide(L)'
;MPVPQGGSALAPAPIPYCLFGIASCFASTLVTVATLEGKKIDRLKLDITADMNMSRVFGLEDAPIIEKVTILVDLKIEGESEEALRTLIRLAEERCPAAYTLTRGTKLEVQLKKS
;
A
#
# COMPACT_ATOMS: atom_id res chain seq x y z
N MET A 1 -17.80 5.57 -6.68
CA MET A 1 -17.13 5.27 -7.98
C MET A 1 -17.15 6.52 -8.86
N PRO A 2 -16.05 6.84 -9.57
CA PRO A 2 -15.98 7.97 -10.51
C PRO A 2 -17.00 7.88 -11.65
N VAL A 3 -17.40 9.03 -12.20
CA VAL A 3 -18.34 9.13 -13.33
C VAL A 3 -17.87 8.33 -14.56
N PRO A 4 -16.58 8.38 -14.97
CA PRO A 4 -16.10 7.57 -16.09
C PRO A 4 -16.20 6.05 -15.89
N GLN A 5 -16.39 5.60 -14.64
CA GLN A 5 -16.53 4.19 -14.29
C GLN A 5 -18.00 3.82 -13.97
N GLY A 6 -18.96 4.68 -14.34
CA GLY A 6 -20.40 4.43 -14.16
C GLY A 6 -20.97 4.77 -12.78
N GLY A 7 -20.22 5.49 -11.94
CA GLY A 7 -20.68 5.92 -10.61
C GLY A 7 -21.13 7.38 -10.53
N SER A 8 -21.70 7.75 -9.38
CA SER A 8 -22.15 9.13 -9.10
C SER A 8 -21.10 10.01 -8.41
N ALA A 9 -19.87 9.53 -8.24
CA ALA A 9 -18.78 10.21 -7.54
C ALA A 9 -19.08 10.67 -6.10
N LEU A 10 -20.10 10.08 -5.44
CA LEU A 10 -20.49 10.43 -4.06
C LEU A 10 -19.53 9.88 -2.98
N ALA A 11 -18.67 8.92 -3.33
CA ALA A 11 -17.70 8.31 -2.43
C ALA A 11 -16.50 7.73 -3.21
N PRO A 12 -15.34 7.56 -2.55
CA PRO A 12 -14.19 6.87 -3.13
C PRO A 12 -14.56 5.50 -3.69
N ALA A 13 -13.92 5.08 -4.77
CA ALA A 13 -14.03 3.71 -5.24
C ALA A 13 -13.37 2.73 -4.22
N PRO A 14 -13.67 1.42 -4.29
CA PRO A 14 -13.06 0.43 -3.39
C PRO A 14 -11.53 0.42 -3.39
N ILE A 15 -10.89 0.59 -4.55
CA ILE A 15 -9.42 0.53 -4.67
C ILE A 15 -8.70 1.58 -3.80
N PRO A 16 -9.08 2.87 -3.81
CA PRO A 16 -8.58 3.84 -2.84
C PRO A 16 -8.63 3.41 -1.36
N TYR A 17 -9.68 2.69 -0.93
CA TYR A 17 -9.72 2.16 0.45
C TYR A 17 -8.65 1.09 0.68
N CYS A 18 -8.44 0.19 -0.28
CA CYS A 18 -7.36 -0.80 -0.21
C CYS A 18 -5.98 -0.13 -0.14
N LEU A 19 -5.73 0.88 -0.98
CA LEU A 19 -4.48 1.65 -0.96
C LEU A 19 -4.28 2.37 0.38
N PHE A 20 -5.34 2.96 0.93
CA PHE A 20 -5.27 3.56 2.26
C PHE A 20 -4.92 2.54 3.34
N GLY A 21 -5.52 1.34 3.28
CA GLY A 21 -5.17 0.24 4.18
C GLY A 21 -3.71 -0.19 4.07
N ILE A 22 -3.18 -0.31 2.85
CA ILE A 22 -1.76 -0.61 2.59
C ILE A 22 -0.86 0.48 3.16
N ALA A 23 -1.15 1.76 2.87
CA ALA A 23 -0.37 2.89 3.36
C ALA A 23 -0.40 2.97 4.89
N SER A 24 -1.56 2.78 5.52
CA SER A 24 -1.71 2.75 6.98
C SER A 24 -0.90 1.62 7.61
N CYS A 25 -0.93 0.43 7.01
CA CYS A 25 -0.17 -0.73 7.47
C CYS A 25 1.35 -0.47 7.37
N PHE A 26 1.80 0.08 6.24
CA PHE A 26 3.21 0.44 6.05
C PHE A 26 3.66 1.53 7.02
N ALA A 27 2.89 2.61 7.19
CA ALA A 27 3.19 3.68 8.14
C ALA A 27 3.33 3.14 9.57
N SER A 28 2.39 2.32 10.02
CA SER A 28 2.40 1.73 11.36
C SER A 28 3.61 0.82 11.57
N THR A 29 3.97 0.04 10.54
CA THR A 29 5.16 -0.80 10.58
C THR A 29 6.43 0.05 10.65
N LEU A 30 6.55 1.11 9.85
CA LEU A 30 7.70 2.01 9.87
C LEU A 30 7.88 2.69 11.23
N VAL A 31 6.79 3.18 11.83
CA VAL A 31 6.82 3.74 13.20
C VAL A 31 7.25 2.69 14.23
N THR A 32 6.74 1.47 14.11
CA THR A 32 7.10 0.36 15.00
C THR A 32 8.59 0.03 14.91
N VAL A 33 9.11 -0.12 13.69
CA VAL A 33 10.52 -0.40 13.46
C VAL A 33 11.40 0.76 13.95
N ALA A 34 11.04 2.01 13.66
CA ALA A 34 11.76 3.18 14.18
C ALA A 34 11.85 3.17 15.71
N THR A 35 10.74 2.86 16.38
CA THR A 35 10.66 2.80 17.84
C THR A 35 11.56 1.70 18.40
N LEU A 36 11.58 0.51 17.76
CA LEU A 36 12.45 -0.60 18.17
C LEU A 36 13.95 -0.28 18.00
N GLU A 37 14.29 0.54 17.01
CA GLU A 37 15.65 1.05 16.78
C GLU A 37 15.99 2.28 17.67
N GLY A 38 15.09 2.66 18.59
CA GLY A 38 15.30 3.81 19.48
C GLY A 38 15.21 5.17 18.78
N LYS A 39 14.65 5.23 17.58
CA LYS A 39 14.53 6.46 16.77
C LYS A 39 13.19 7.15 16.98
N LYS A 40 13.21 8.47 17.08
CA LYS A 40 12.01 9.31 17.18
C LYS A 40 11.67 9.91 15.83
N ILE A 41 10.50 9.59 15.27
CA ILE A 41 10.03 10.18 14.02
C ILE A 41 9.50 11.60 14.27
N ASP A 42 10.05 12.58 13.56
CA ASP A 42 9.60 13.99 13.64
C ASP A 42 8.50 14.27 12.61
N ARG A 43 8.58 13.64 11.43
CA ARG A 43 7.57 13.74 10.37
C ARG A 43 7.54 12.45 9.56
N LEU A 44 6.33 12.00 9.25
CA LEU A 44 6.08 10.93 8.31
C LEU A 44 4.87 11.29 7.44
N LYS A 45 5.07 11.32 6.13
CA LYS A 45 3.99 11.42 5.13
C LYS A 45 4.20 10.33 4.07
N LEU A 46 3.12 9.68 3.68
CA LEU A 46 3.10 8.70 2.60
C LEU A 46 2.18 9.18 1.48
N ASP A 47 2.66 9.11 0.25
CA ASP A 47 1.83 9.23 -0.95
C ASP A 47 1.80 7.87 -1.65
N ILE A 48 0.62 7.28 -1.80
CA ILE A 48 0.43 5.95 -2.41
C ILE A 48 -0.31 6.07 -3.74
N THR A 49 0.22 5.43 -4.78
CA THR A 49 -0.39 5.35 -6.11
C THR A 49 -0.44 3.91 -6.60
N ALA A 50 -1.37 3.62 -7.51
CA ALA A 50 -1.45 2.34 -8.18
C ALA A 50 -1.70 2.52 -9.68
N ASP A 51 -0.90 1.84 -10.49
CA ASP A 51 -1.07 1.74 -11.92
C ASP A 51 -2.04 0.60 -12.20
N MET A 52 -3.13 0.89 -12.92
CA MET A 52 -4.23 -0.03 -13.11
C MET A 52 -4.50 -0.30 -14.59
N ASN A 53 -4.70 -1.58 -14.92
CA ASN A 53 -5.13 -2.04 -16.22
C ASN A 53 -6.51 -2.70 -16.13
N MET A 54 -7.51 -2.04 -16.71
CA MET A 54 -8.90 -2.49 -16.65
C MET A 54 -9.25 -3.52 -17.74
N SER A 55 -8.33 -3.85 -18.65
CA SER A 55 -8.59 -4.79 -19.76
C SER A 55 -9.11 -6.14 -19.25
N ARG A 56 -8.55 -6.64 -18.15
CA ARG A 56 -9.00 -7.88 -17.49
C ARG A 56 -10.39 -7.80 -16.89
N VAL A 57 -10.76 -6.66 -16.30
CA VAL A 57 -12.12 -6.45 -15.75
C VAL A 57 -13.16 -6.50 -16.86
N PHE A 58 -12.80 -6.03 -18.06
CA PHE A 58 -13.64 -6.08 -19.25
C PHE A 58 -13.50 -7.37 -20.07
N GLY A 59 -12.69 -8.33 -19.62
CA GLY A 59 -12.48 -9.61 -20.29
C GLY A 59 -11.71 -9.53 -21.62
N LEU A 60 -10.93 -8.47 -21.83
CA LEU A 60 -10.19 -8.24 -23.09
C LEU A 60 -8.83 -8.95 -23.10
N GLU A 61 -8.12 -8.98 -21.96
CA GLU A 61 -6.79 -9.57 -21.84
C GLU A 61 -6.58 -10.19 -20.46
N ASP A 62 -5.67 -11.16 -20.36
CA ASP A 62 -5.24 -11.76 -19.08
C ASP A 62 -3.98 -11.05 -18.54
N ALA A 63 -4.16 -9.81 -18.09
CA ALA A 63 -3.11 -8.98 -17.47
C ALA A 63 -3.41 -8.69 -15.98
N PRO A 64 -2.42 -8.34 -15.13
CA PRO A 64 -2.69 -7.89 -13.77
C PRO A 64 -3.58 -6.63 -13.75
N ILE A 65 -4.61 -6.60 -12.90
CA ILE A 65 -5.48 -5.41 -12.77
C ILE A 65 -4.73 -4.25 -12.12
N ILE A 66 -3.92 -4.55 -11.10
CA ILE A 66 -2.98 -3.60 -10.49
C ILE A 66 -1.60 -4.05 -10.93
N GLU A 67 -0.95 -3.25 -11.77
CA GLU A 67 0.36 -3.57 -12.36
C GLU A 67 1.50 -3.15 -11.43
N LYS A 68 1.30 -2.04 -10.71
CA LYS A 68 2.29 -1.50 -9.78
C LYS A 68 1.62 -0.71 -8.67
N VAL A 69 2.13 -0.84 -7.45
CA VAL A 69 1.84 0.07 -6.34
C VAL A 69 3.13 0.80 -5.99
N THR A 70 3.05 2.12 -5.87
CA THR A 70 4.20 2.95 -5.46
C THR A 70 3.86 3.67 -4.17
N ILE A 71 4.75 3.58 -3.17
CA ILE A 71 4.68 4.35 -1.93
C ILE A 71 5.86 5.32 -1.92
N LEU A 72 5.58 6.61 -1.96
CA LEU A 72 6.58 7.66 -1.73
C LEU A 72 6.58 7.99 -0.23
N VAL A 73 7.75 7.88 0.39
CA VAL A 73 7.94 8.10 1.83
C VAL A 73 8.68 9.42 2.06
N ASP A 74 8.00 10.38 2.68
CA ASP A 74 8.60 11.59 3.23
C ASP A 74 8.78 11.38 4.75
N LEU A 75 10.01 11.05 5.14
CA LEU A 75 10.40 10.71 6.50
C LEU A 75 11.48 11.69 6.99
N LYS A 76 11.26 12.26 8.18
CA LYS A 76 12.25 13.07 8.89
C LYS A 76 12.51 12.51 10.29
N ILE A 77 13.79 12.27 10.57
CA ILE A 77 14.32 11.95 11.90
C ILE A 77 15.56 12.83 12.09
N GLU A 78 15.55 13.69 13.09
CA GLU A 78 16.66 14.59 13.39
C GLU A 78 17.95 13.81 13.72
N GLY A 79 19.07 14.21 13.10
CA GLY A 79 20.38 13.60 13.32
C GLY A 79 20.64 12.30 12.55
N GLU A 80 19.70 11.82 11.74
CA GLU A 80 19.86 10.60 10.93
C GLU A 80 20.32 10.91 9.50
N SER A 81 21.16 10.04 8.93
CA SER A 81 21.58 10.14 7.52
C SER A 81 20.54 9.59 6.57
N GLU A 82 20.60 9.98 5.29
CA GLU A 82 19.70 9.45 4.26
C GLU A 82 19.79 7.92 4.15
N GLU A 83 20.99 7.36 4.24
CA GLU A 83 21.24 5.92 4.22
C GLU A 83 20.58 5.20 5.40
N ALA A 84 20.61 5.82 6.58
CA ALA A 84 19.94 5.28 7.77
C ALA A 84 18.41 5.30 7.61
N LEU A 85 17.85 6.37 7.02
CA LEU A 85 16.42 6.46 6.70
C LEU A 85 16.02 5.40 5.65
N ARG A 86 16.82 5.23 4.59
CA ARG A 86 16.60 4.20 3.56
C ARG A 86 16.64 2.80 4.14
N THR A 87 17.57 2.54 5.06
CA THR A 87 17.66 1.25 5.77
C THR A 87 16.41 0.99 6.59
N LEU A 88 15.90 2.01 7.29
CA LEU A 88 14.69 1.92 8.10
C LEU A 88 13.44 1.65 7.24
N ILE A 89 13.32 2.33 6.10
CA ILE A 89 12.24 2.11 5.12
C ILE A 89 12.29 0.67 4.59
N ARG A 90 13.46 0.17 4.22
CA ARG A 90 13.62 -1.22 3.75
C ARG A 90 13.21 -2.23 4.83
N LEU A 91 13.61 -1.99 6.08
CA LEU A 91 13.24 -2.86 7.19
C LEU A 91 11.72 -2.85 7.46
N ALA A 92 11.07 -1.70 7.28
CA ALA A 92 9.62 -1.60 7.34
C ALA A 92 8.93 -2.34 6.17
N GLU A 93 9.47 -2.25 4.95
CA GLU A 93 8.98 -3.00 3.79
C GLU A 93 9.04 -4.50 4.01
N GLU A 94 10.16 -5.02 4.51
CA GLU A 94 10.36 -6.44 4.79
C GLU A 94 9.40 -6.98 5.87
N ARG A 95 9.03 -6.13 6.85
CA ARG A 95 8.20 -6.52 8.00
C ARG A 95 6.72 -6.18 7.83
N CYS A 96 6.34 -5.39 6.83
CA CYS A 96 4.97 -4.91 6.65
C CYS A 96 4.07 -6.03 6.10
N PRO A 97 2.97 -6.40 6.81
CA PRO A 97 2.03 -7.42 6.31
C PRO A 97 1.44 -7.08 4.94
N ALA A 98 1.08 -5.81 4.71
CA ALA A 98 0.52 -5.39 3.43
C ALA A 98 1.56 -5.49 2.29
N ALA A 99 2.80 -5.10 2.53
CA ALA A 99 3.88 -5.22 1.54
C ALA A 99 4.18 -6.70 1.23
N TYR A 100 4.15 -7.57 2.25
CA TYR A 100 4.26 -9.01 2.08
C TYR A 100 3.17 -9.57 1.15
N THR A 101 1.90 -9.20 1.39
CA THR A 101 0.77 -9.65 0.55
C THR A 101 0.90 -9.19 -0.90
N LEU A 102 1.37 -7.96 -1.14
CA LEU A 102 1.59 -7.43 -2.49
C LEU A 102 2.73 -8.13 -3.24
N THR A 103 3.78 -8.54 -2.54
CA THR A 103 5.02 -9.06 -3.16
C THR A 103 5.07 -10.58 -3.26
N ARG A 104 4.33 -11.31 -2.42
CA ARG A 104 4.42 -12.79 -2.37
C ARG A 104 3.15 -13.54 -2.76
N GLY A 105 2.07 -12.83 -3.07
CA GLY A 105 0.80 -13.44 -3.47
C GLY A 105 0.14 -14.19 -2.32
N THR A 106 -0.98 -13.67 -1.81
CA THR A 106 -1.75 -14.38 -0.78
C THR A 106 -2.79 -15.29 -1.44
N LYS A 107 -2.94 -16.52 -0.94
CA LYS A 107 -3.99 -17.43 -1.40
C LYS A 107 -5.36 -16.86 -1.03
N LEU A 108 -6.22 -16.68 -2.02
CA LEU A 108 -7.61 -16.30 -1.83
C LEU A 108 -8.49 -17.54 -2.00
N GLU A 109 -9.32 -17.81 -1.00
CA GLU A 109 -10.35 -18.85 -1.07
C GLU A 109 -11.73 -18.20 -1.00
N VAL A 110 -12.59 -18.52 -1.96
CA VAL A 110 -13.97 -18.01 -2.03
C VAL A 110 -14.91 -19.20 -2.00
N GLN A 111 -15.76 -19.27 -0.97
CA GLN A 111 -16.72 -20.36 -0.80
C GLN A 111 -18.15 -19.84 -0.79
N LEU A 112 -19.05 -20.57 -1.45
CA LEU A 112 -20.49 -20.32 -1.35
C LEU A 112 -21.02 -20.90 -0.04
N LYS A 113 -21.45 -20.03 0.88
CA LYS A 113 -22.20 -20.46 2.06
C LYS A 113 -23.67 -20.70 1.68
N LYS A 114 -24.10 -21.95 1.70
CA LYS A 114 -25.54 -22.30 1.58
C LYS A 114 -26.20 -22.05 2.94
N SER A 115 -27.27 -21.25 2.93
CA SER A 115 -28.21 -21.09 4.05
C SER A 115 -29.12 -22.30 4.18
#